data_AF-A0A3S3I997-F1
#
_entry.id   AF-A0A3S3I997-F1
#
_cell.length_a   1.000
_cell.length_b   1.000
_cell.length_c   1.000
_cell.angle_alpha   90.00
_cell.angle_beta   90.00
_cell.angle_gamma   90.00
#
_symmetry.space_group_name_H-M   'P 1'
#
loop_
_entity.id
_entity.type
_entity.pdbx_description
1 polymer ?
#
loop_
_entity_poly.entity_id
_entity_poly.type
_entity_poly.pdbx_seq_one_letter_code
_entity_poly.pdbx_strand_id
1 'polypeptide(L)' 'PVTIAHQQPTVMTMLECAEPSLVAWRVLARVGDAFMTVEEEDAVAVMKRLARPLGSDPAIVSGESGGAGLAG' A
#
# COMPACT_ATOMS: atom_id res chain seq x y z
N PRO A 1 -12.91 -11.06 -11.00
CA PRO A 1 -11.64 -11.15 -10.26
C PRO A 1 -11.14 -12.59 -10.25
N VAL A 2 -9.85 -12.80 -10.04
CA VAL A 2 -9.25 -14.13 -9.96
C VAL A 2 -8.54 -14.27 -8.62
N THR A 3 -8.62 -15.44 -8.00
CA THR A 3 -7.83 -15.78 -6.83
C THR A 3 -6.42 -16.13 -7.29
N ILE A 4 -5.39 -15.53 -6.66
CA ILE A 4 -4.00 -15.87 -6.93
C ILE A 4 -3.49 -16.92 -5.94
N ALA A 5 -2.52 -17.72 -6.37
CA ALA A 5 -1.83 -18.64 -5.46
C ALA A 5 -1.06 -17.83 -4.41
N HIS A 6 -0.96 -18.37 -3.20
CA HIS A 6 -0.12 -17.77 -2.16
C HIS A 6 1.34 -17.67 -2.62
N GLN A 7 1.92 -16.48 -2.45
CA GLN A 7 3.31 -16.17 -2.76
C GLN A 7 4.12 -15.92 -1.48
N GLN A 8 5.33 -15.36 -1.62
CA GLN A 8 6.10 -14.91 -0.47
C GLN A 8 5.33 -13.79 0.28
N PRO A 9 5.37 -13.77 1.62
CA PRO A 9 4.74 -12.71 2.40
C PRO A 9 5.36 -11.34 2.09
N THR A 10 4.53 -10.32 1.94
CA THR A 10 4.94 -8.92 1.87
C THR A 10 5.30 -8.39 3.26
N VAL A 11 6.17 -7.37 3.36
CA VAL A 11 6.36 -6.65 4.63
C VAL A 11 5.16 -5.74 4.95
N MET A 12 4.36 -5.39 3.92
CA MET A 12 3.12 -4.64 4.04
C MET A 12 1.96 -5.52 4.53
N THR A 13 2.02 -5.95 5.79
CA THR A 13 0.95 -6.74 6.45
C THR A 13 -0.43 -6.07 6.34
N MET A 14 -1.49 -6.84 6.12
CA MET A 14 -2.85 -6.40 5.74
C MET A 14 -3.05 -5.99 4.27
N LEU A 15 -1.99 -5.99 3.43
CA LEU A 15 -2.11 -5.80 1.98
C LEU A 15 -1.87 -7.10 1.18
N GLU A 16 -1.65 -8.23 1.86
CA GLU A 16 -1.58 -9.58 1.30
C GLU A 16 -2.96 -10.11 0.86
N CYS A 17 -3.52 -9.51 -0.18
CA CYS A 17 -4.83 -9.90 -0.73
C CYS A 17 -4.69 -10.99 -1.80
N ALA A 18 -5.09 -12.23 -1.48
CA ALA A 18 -5.16 -13.32 -2.46
C ALA A 18 -6.39 -13.25 -3.37
N GLU A 19 -7.51 -12.74 -2.86
CA GLU A 19 -8.74 -12.52 -3.63
C GLU A 19 -9.39 -11.20 -3.20
N PRO A 20 -9.67 -10.26 -4.13
CA PRO A 20 -10.23 -8.98 -3.79
C PRO A 20 -11.72 -9.09 -3.45
N SER A 21 -12.18 -8.23 -2.53
CA SER A 21 -13.61 -8.10 -2.23
C SER A 21 -14.42 -7.76 -3.49
N LEU A 22 -15.37 -8.61 -3.86
CA LEU A 22 -16.24 -8.40 -5.03
C LEU A 22 -17.14 -7.15 -4.87
N VAL A 23 -17.51 -6.79 -3.64
CA VAL A 23 -18.31 -5.59 -3.37
C VAL A 23 -17.48 -4.34 -3.64
N ALA A 24 -16.25 -4.28 -3.10
CA ALA A 24 -15.34 -3.16 -3.32
C ALA A 24 -14.93 -3.05 -4.80
N TRP A 25 -14.61 -4.19 -5.44
CA TRP A 25 -14.18 -4.23 -6.84
C TRP A 25 -15.23 -3.65 -7.80
N ARG A 26 -16.53 -3.86 -7.55
CA ARG A 26 -17.60 -3.27 -8.37
C ARG A 26 -17.58 -1.73 -8.37
N VAL A 27 -17.15 -1.13 -7.27
CA VAL A 27 -16.99 0.33 -7.17
C VAL A 27 -15.69 0.74 -7.86
N LEU A 28 -14.57 0.14 -7.47
CA LEU A 28 -13.23 0.49 -7.98
C LEU A 28 -13.11 0.31 -9.50
N ALA A 29 -13.71 -0.72 -10.08
CA ALA A 29 -13.69 -0.95 -11.53
C ALA A 29 -14.47 0.10 -12.34
N ARG A 30 -15.30 0.93 -11.68
CA ARG A 30 -16.09 1.99 -12.33
C ARG A 30 -15.53 3.38 -12.09
N VAL A 31 -14.94 3.62 -10.92
CA VAL A 31 -14.55 4.98 -10.47
C VAL A 31 -13.05 5.12 -10.21
N GLY A 32 -12.29 4.02 -10.24
CA GLY A 32 -10.84 4.08 -10.10
C GLY A 32 -10.19 4.60 -11.37
N ASP A 33 -9.50 5.73 -11.27
CA ASP A 33 -8.78 6.31 -12.41
C ASP A 33 -7.49 5.53 -12.74
N ALA A 34 -6.85 4.93 -11.73
CA ALA A 34 -5.61 4.18 -11.86
C ALA A 34 -5.45 3.12 -10.76
N PHE A 35 -4.58 2.15 -11.03
CA PHE A 35 -4.08 1.16 -10.08
C PHE A 35 -2.56 1.09 -10.22
N MET A 36 -1.85 0.88 -9.13
CA MET A 36 -0.39 0.82 -9.10
C MET A 36 0.08 -0.28 -8.15
N THR A 37 1.31 -0.73 -8.37
CA THR A 37 2.04 -1.60 -7.47
C THR A 37 3.13 -0.79 -6.77
N VAL A 38 3.46 -1.17 -5.53
CA VAL A 38 4.52 -0.56 -4.72
C VAL A 38 5.50 -1.66 -4.34
N GLU A 39 6.78 -1.43 -4.56
CA GLU A 39 7.83 -2.36 -4.13
C GLU A 39 8.08 -2.23 -2.62
N GLU A 40 8.55 -3.31 -1.99
CA GLU A 40 8.77 -3.36 -0.54
C GLU A 40 9.73 -2.25 -0.06
N GLU A 41 10.77 -1.96 -0.85
CA GLU A 41 11.77 -0.93 -0.53
C GLU A 41 11.17 0.47 -0.50
N ASP A 42 10.17 0.74 -1.36
CA ASP A 42 9.51 2.04 -1.45
C ASP A 42 8.61 2.28 -0.23
N ALA A 43 7.89 1.25 0.23
CA ALA A 43 7.12 1.32 1.47
C ALA A 43 8.03 1.64 2.68
N VAL A 44 9.18 0.98 2.78
CA VAL A 44 10.18 1.23 3.83
C VAL A 44 10.79 2.64 3.71
N ALA A 45 11.07 3.11 2.49
CA ALA A 45 11.57 4.46 2.26
C ALA A 45 10.56 5.53 2.73
N VAL A 46 9.27 5.30 2.47
CA VAL A 46 8.20 6.17 2.92
C VAL A 46 8.06 6.18 4.44
N MET A 47 8.12 5.02 5.11
CA MET A 47 8.13 4.98 6.58
C MET A 47 9.23 5.85 7.17
N LYS A 48 10.45 5.75 6.60
CA LYS A 48 11.60 6.56 7.02
C LYS A 48 11.36 8.05 6.77
N ARG A 49 10.78 8.42 5.64
CA ARG A 49 10.46 9.81 5.30
C ARG A 49 9.39 10.40 6.22
N LEU A 50 8.36 9.63 6.57
CA LEU A 50 7.32 10.06 7.51
C LEU A 50 7.89 10.23 8.93
N ALA A 51 8.76 9.32 9.37
CA ALA A 51 9.41 9.40 10.67
C ALA A 51 10.50 10.49 10.77
N ARG A 52 11.11 10.86 9.64
CA ARG A 52 12.15 11.89 9.52
C ARG A 52 11.80 12.85 8.40
N PRO A 53 10.79 13.71 8.61
CA PRO A 53 10.25 14.54 7.55
C PRO A 53 11.17 15.73 7.23
N LEU A 54 10.86 16.43 6.14
CA LEU A 54 11.66 17.57 5.69
C LEU A 54 11.23 18.85 6.40
N GLY A 55 12.20 19.72 6.71
CA GLY A 55 11.92 21.04 7.26
C GLY A 55 11.18 21.00 8.59
N SER A 56 10.01 21.64 8.64
CA SER A 56 9.17 21.77 9.84
C SER A 56 7.95 20.86 9.83
N ASP A 57 7.87 19.92 8.89
CA ASP A 57 6.76 18.98 8.82
C ASP A 57 6.72 18.09 10.08
N PRO A 58 5.52 17.74 10.58
CA PRO A 58 5.40 16.89 11.75
C PRO A 58 5.86 15.46 11.43
N ALA A 59 6.60 14.86 12.36
CA ALA A 59 6.94 13.45 12.26
C ALA A 59 5.69 12.57 12.44
N ILE A 60 5.54 11.57 11.58
CA ILE A 60 4.42 10.62 11.59
C ILE A 60 4.99 9.21 11.72
N VAL A 61 4.48 8.46 12.68
CA VAL A 61 4.75 7.01 12.77
C VAL A 61 3.71 6.29 11.94
N SER A 62 4.17 5.61 10.90
CA SER A 62 3.35 4.76 10.04
C SER A 62 4.02 3.40 9.85
N GLY A 63 3.21 2.34 9.78
CA GLY A 63 3.67 1.02 9.37
C GLY A 63 3.87 0.94 7.85
N GLU A 64 4.40 -0.19 7.38
CA GLU A 64 4.71 -0.49 5.98
C GLU A 64 3.48 -0.26 5.10
N SER A 65 2.36 -0.89 5.43
CA SER A 65 1.09 -0.78 4.71
C SER A 65 0.43 0.57 4.87
N GLY A 66 0.55 1.18 6.05
CA GLY A 66 -0.08 2.47 6.34
C GLY A 66 0.57 3.62 5.58
N GLY A 67 1.86 3.49 5.26
CA GLY A 67 2.61 4.47 4.47
C GLY A 67 2.53 4.26 2.96
N ALA A 68 2.20 3.06 2.49
CA ALA A 68 2.31 2.67 1.08
C ALA A 68 1.63 3.63 0.08
N GLY A 69 0.54 4.29 0.47
CA GLY A 69 -0.14 5.27 -0.40
C GLY A 69 0.71 6.50 -0.78
N LEU A 70 1.76 6.83 -0.03
CA LEU A 70 2.70 7.91 -0.34
C LEU A 70 3.89 7.43 -1.21
N ALA A 71 4.00 6.12 -1.45
CA ALA A 71 5.06 5.55 -2.29
C ALA A 71 4.78 5.69 -3.80
N GLY A 72 3.54 5.99 -4.17
CA GLY A 72 3.06 6.12 -5.54
C GLY A 72 3.18 7.48 -6.18
#